data_AF-A0A966QYP4-F1
#
_entry.id   AF-A0A966QYP4-F1
#
_cell.length_a   1.000
_cell.length_b   1.000
_cell.length_c   1.000
_cell.angle_alpha   90.00
_cell.angle_beta   90.00
_cell.angle_gamma   90.00
#
_symmetry.space_group_name_H-M   'P 1'
#
loop_
_entity.id
_entity.type
_entity.pdbx_description
1 polymer ?
#
loop_
_entity_poly.entity_id
_entity_poly.type
_entity_poly.pdbx_seq_one_letter_code
_entity_poly.pdbx_strand_id
1 'polypeptide(L)'
;MNFKNVSDALMSCEYSDNTKKNLLCELIKHVQENEIDLYKSLINEFRLKIDTNYQIAAAFRRIPSLNQFRHLLVETYPKEDYRLLLGLLYCWWPVRDDFNLVINSITDNSLDIQDGEYFITIRKSKRIQEELKRLIPEELVELIKQHIERNDLKDGDYLFGKSKLSPVIRRMFRKMGFDKGSINTIRRMHRNEAIRSKDHNLIKLTAKNSLHSVTTAQLYNTVI
;
A
#
# COMPACT_ATOMS: atom_id res chain seq x y z
N MET A 1 19.57 6.45 -32.54
CA MET A 1 19.52 5.14 -31.83
C MET A 1 18.14 4.54 -32.08
N ASN A 2 18.04 3.31 -32.61
CA ASN A 2 16.74 2.72 -32.96
C ASN A 2 15.94 2.38 -31.68
N PHE A 3 14.77 2.98 -31.50
CA PHE A 3 13.91 2.77 -30.33
C PHE A 3 13.58 1.29 -30.10
N LYS A 4 13.44 0.51 -31.17
CA LYS A 4 13.21 -0.95 -31.09
C LYS A 4 14.33 -1.64 -30.32
N ASN A 5 15.59 -1.30 -30.59
CA ASN A 5 16.74 -1.89 -29.91
C ASN A 5 16.80 -1.48 -28.43
N VAL A 6 16.38 -0.25 -28.10
CA VAL A 6 16.29 0.22 -26.71
C VAL A 6 15.17 -0.49 -25.96
N SER A 7 14.03 -0.68 -26.62
CA SER A 7 12.87 -1.39 -26.10
C SER A 7 13.21 -2.86 -25.82
N ASP A 8 13.84 -3.54 -26.79
CA ASP A 8 14.25 -4.93 -26.68
C ASP A 8 15.28 -5.12 -25.55
N ALA A 9 16.27 -4.22 -25.44
CA ALA A 9 17.23 -4.21 -24.35
C ALA A 9 16.58 -3.98 -22.96
N LEU A 10 15.56 -3.11 -22.89
CA LEU A 10 14.77 -2.88 -21.68
C LEU A 10 13.94 -4.11 -21.29
N MET A 11 13.52 -4.95 -22.24
CA MET A 11 12.78 -6.17 -21.91
C MET A 11 13.68 -7.31 -21.49
N SER A 12 14.87 -7.40 -22.07
CA SER A 12 15.87 -8.42 -21.72
C SER A 12 16.56 -8.14 -20.39
N CYS A 13 16.48 -6.91 -19.83
CA CYS A 13 17.10 -6.61 -18.55
C CYS A 13 16.37 -7.28 -17.37
N GLU A 14 17.09 -7.52 -16.26
CA GLU A 14 16.54 -8.17 -15.06
C GLU A 14 15.70 -7.24 -14.17
N TYR A 15 15.41 -6.01 -14.62
CA TYR A 15 14.61 -5.09 -13.83
C TYR A 15 13.17 -5.57 -13.65
N SER A 16 12.57 -5.18 -12.51
CA SER A 16 11.14 -5.44 -12.28
C SER A 16 10.29 -4.74 -13.35
N ASP A 17 9.14 -5.33 -13.71
CA ASP A 17 8.25 -4.77 -14.75
C ASP A 17 7.85 -3.31 -14.49
N ASN A 18 7.69 -2.92 -13.22
CA ASN A 18 7.42 -1.53 -12.84
C ASN A 18 8.61 -0.60 -13.11
N THR A 19 9.83 -1.07 -12.88
CA THR A 19 11.05 -0.33 -13.17
C THR A 19 11.22 -0.18 -14.68
N LYS A 20 10.97 -1.24 -15.45
CA LYS A 20 10.94 -1.21 -16.93
C LYS A 20 9.90 -0.22 -17.44
N LYS A 21 8.68 -0.24 -16.88
CA LYS A 21 7.59 0.69 -17.21
C LYS A 21 7.96 2.16 -16.92
N ASN A 22 8.57 2.43 -15.77
CA ASN A 22 8.98 3.79 -15.41
C ASN A 22 10.12 4.31 -16.30
N LEU A 23 11.16 3.48 -16.53
CA LEU A 23 12.26 3.82 -17.43
C LEU A 23 11.75 4.11 -18.85
N LEU A 24 10.79 3.30 -19.33
CA LEU A 24 10.17 3.51 -20.63
C LEU A 24 9.35 4.80 -20.67
N CYS A 25 8.57 5.12 -19.64
CA CYS A 25 7.83 6.39 -19.57
C CYS A 25 8.77 7.61 -19.62
N GLU A 26 9.92 7.55 -18.96
CA GLU A 26 10.93 8.61 -19.04
C GLU A 26 11.60 8.66 -20.43
N LEU A 27 11.87 7.51 -21.04
CA LEU A 27 12.43 7.43 -22.39
C LEU A 27 11.46 7.98 -23.44
N ILE A 28 10.16 7.72 -23.29
CA ILE A 28 9.09 8.25 -24.15
C ILE A 28 9.02 9.77 -24.02
N LYS A 29 9.09 10.33 -22.81
CA LYS A 29 9.11 11.79 -22.61
C LYS A 29 10.27 12.45 -23.36
N HIS A 30 11.46 11.85 -23.33
CA HIS A 30 12.61 12.35 -24.06
C HIS A 30 12.52 12.19 -25.58
N VAL A 31 11.85 11.14 -26.08
CA VAL A 31 11.68 10.92 -27.53
C VAL A 31 10.58 11.80 -28.13
N GLN A 32 9.54 12.14 -27.35
CA GLN A 32 8.45 13.02 -27.79
C GLN A 32 8.90 14.43 -28.20
N GLU A 33 10.08 14.86 -27.77
CA GLU A 33 10.66 16.15 -28.16
C GLU A 33 11.26 16.15 -29.58
N ASN A 34 11.46 14.99 -30.24
CA ASN A 34 12.28 14.94 -31.47
C ASN A 34 11.79 14.14 -32.69
N GLU A 35 10.72 13.32 -32.69
CA GLU A 35 10.19 12.69 -33.95
C GLU A 35 8.85 11.96 -33.74
N ILE A 36 7.75 12.35 -34.42
CA ILE A 36 6.38 12.26 -33.83
C ILE A 36 5.42 11.12 -34.25
N ASP A 37 5.57 10.33 -35.31
CA ASP A 37 4.52 9.32 -35.64
C ASP A 37 4.96 7.86 -35.68
N LEU A 38 6.20 7.56 -36.11
CA LEU A 38 6.68 6.18 -36.25
C LEU A 38 6.80 5.46 -34.89
N TYR A 39 7.10 6.20 -33.82
CA TYR A 39 7.30 5.62 -32.49
C TYR A 39 6.00 5.41 -31.70
N LYS A 40 4.89 6.08 -32.06
CA LYS A 40 3.61 5.95 -31.34
C LYS A 40 3.06 4.53 -31.38
N SER A 41 3.15 3.86 -32.54
CA SER A 41 2.68 2.48 -32.72
C SER A 41 3.49 1.50 -31.87
N LEU A 42 4.83 1.60 -31.93
CA LEU A 42 5.76 0.80 -31.13
C LEU A 42 5.56 1.01 -29.62
N ILE A 43 5.39 2.26 -29.18
CA ILE A 43 5.11 2.60 -27.78
C ILE A 43 3.80 1.98 -27.30
N ASN A 44 2.76 2.00 -28.14
CA ASN A 44 1.46 1.42 -27.81
C ASN A 44 1.51 -0.11 -27.75
N GLU A 45 2.14 -0.77 -28.72
CA GLU A 45 2.33 -2.22 -28.72
C GLU A 45 3.11 -2.68 -27.48
N PHE A 46 4.13 -1.91 -27.07
CA PHE A 46 4.92 -2.22 -25.88
C PHE A 46 4.15 -2.01 -24.57
N ARG A 47 3.39 -0.92 -24.46
CA ARG A 47 2.48 -0.68 -23.34
C ARG A 47 1.49 -1.83 -23.19
N LEU A 48 0.88 -2.28 -24.30
CA LEU A 48 -0.02 -3.42 -24.34
C LEU A 48 0.66 -4.70 -23.85
N LYS A 49 1.89 -4.98 -24.27
CA LYS A 49 2.64 -6.17 -23.84
C LYS A 49 2.95 -6.16 -22.33
N ILE A 50 3.38 -5.02 -21.79
CA ILE A 50 3.63 -4.85 -20.34
C ILE A 50 2.34 -4.98 -19.54
N ASP A 51 1.27 -4.30 -19.97
CA ASP A 51 -0.01 -4.36 -19.27
C ASP A 51 -0.64 -5.76 -19.37
N THR A 52 -0.45 -6.47 -20.49
CA THR A 52 -0.85 -7.88 -20.63
C THR A 52 -0.08 -8.78 -19.67
N ASN A 53 1.24 -8.67 -19.59
CA ASN A 53 2.05 -9.44 -18.62
C ASN A 53 1.65 -9.12 -17.18
N TYR A 54 1.34 -7.86 -16.88
CA TYR A 54 0.85 -7.44 -15.58
C TYR A 54 -0.53 -8.02 -15.27
N GLN A 55 -1.45 -8.03 -16.24
CA GLN A 55 -2.79 -8.62 -16.11
C GLN A 55 -2.71 -10.14 -15.93
N ILE A 56 -1.86 -10.84 -16.68
CA ILE A 56 -1.59 -12.27 -16.53
C ILE A 56 -1.03 -12.54 -15.11
N ALA A 57 0.01 -11.81 -14.68
CA ALA A 57 0.57 -11.95 -13.34
C ALA A 57 -0.42 -11.58 -12.23
N ALA A 58 -1.33 -10.65 -12.47
CA ALA A 58 -2.40 -10.28 -11.55
C ALA A 58 -3.50 -11.35 -11.50
N ALA A 59 -3.84 -11.99 -12.62
CA ALA A 59 -4.82 -13.07 -12.70
C ALA A 59 -4.36 -14.32 -11.91
N PHE A 60 -3.05 -14.61 -11.92
CA PHE A 60 -2.48 -15.71 -11.13
C PHE A 60 -2.27 -15.38 -9.65
N ARG A 61 -2.24 -14.10 -9.25
CA ARG A 61 -2.19 -13.70 -7.83
C ARG A 61 -3.60 -13.60 -7.28
N ARG A 62 -4.13 -14.69 -6.72
CA ARG A 62 -5.32 -14.64 -5.86
C ARG A 62 -5.02 -13.80 -4.61
N ILE A 63 -5.22 -12.49 -4.71
CA ILE A 63 -5.21 -11.59 -3.56
C ILE A 63 -6.53 -11.87 -2.83
N PRO A 64 -6.49 -12.31 -1.56
CA PRO A 64 -7.72 -12.52 -0.79
C PRO A 64 -8.48 -11.20 -0.63
N SER A 65 -9.77 -11.28 -0.39
CA SER A 65 -10.52 -10.10 0.07
C SER A 65 -9.99 -9.61 1.42
N LEU A 66 -10.22 -8.35 1.74
CA LEU A 66 -9.82 -7.77 3.02
C LEU A 66 -10.55 -8.45 4.17
N ASN A 67 -11.83 -8.80 3.98
CA ASN A 67 -12.62 -9.57 4.95
C ASN A 67 -12.04 -10.97 5.19
N GLN A 68 -11.69 -11.70 4.12
CA GLN A 68 -11.01 -13.01 4.26
C GLN A 68 -9.69 -12.87 5.02
N PHE A 69 -8.90 -11.85 4.71
CA PHE A 69 -7.65 -11.58 5.42
C PHE A 69 -7.88 -11.24 6.90
N ARG A 70 -8.91 -10.46 7.21
CA ARG A 70 -9.32 -10.13 8.59
C ARG A 70 -9.74 -11.39 9.37
N HIS A 71 -10.55 -12.26 8.77
CA HIS A 71 -10.92 -13.53 9.40
C HIS A 71 -9.70 -14.41 9.68
N LEU A 72 -8.82 -14.58 8.69
CA LEU A 72 -7.59 -15.35 8.87
C LEU A 72 -6.67 -14.78 9.96
N LEU A 73 -6.60 -13.45 10.10
CA LEU A 73 -5.83 -12.82 11.18
C LEU A 73 -6.34 -13.25 12.56
N VAL A 74 -7.65 -13.17 12.77
CA VAL A 74 -8.31 -13.52 14.03
C VAL A 74 -8.17 -15.02 14.34
N GLU A 75 -8.21 -15.88 13.31
CA GLU A 75 -8.02 -17.32 13.47
C GLU A 75 -6.55 -17.72 13.73
N THR A 76 -5.58 -16.96 13.18
CA THR A 76 -4.15 -17.33 13.20
C THR A 76 -3.41 -16.80 14.42
N TYR A 77 -3.89 -15.71 15.01
CA TYR A 77 -3.21 -14.99 16.10
C TYR A 77 -4.15 -14.85 17.29
N PRO A 78 -3.69 -15.19 18.51
CA PRO A 78 -4.48 -14.96 19.71
C PRO A 78 -4.68 -13.44 19.92
N LYS A 79 -5.73 -13.08 20.66
CA LYS A 79 -6.17 -11.68 20.81
C LYS A 79 -5.06 -10.75 21.32
N GLU A 80 -4.19 -11.29 22.15
CA GLU A 80 -3.13 -10.57 22.85
C GLU A 80 -1.84 -10.47 22.02
N ASP A 81 -1.79 -11.07 20.83
CA ASP A 81 -0.63 -10.99 19.94
C ASP A 81 -0.62 -9.66 19.17
N TYR A 82 0.43 -8.86 19.33
CA TYR A 82 0.53 -7.55 18.65
C TYR A 82 0.42 -7.66 17.13
N ARG A 83 0.74 -8.81 16.53
CA ARG A 83 0.60 -9.04 15.08
C ARG A 83 -0.86 -8.98 14.64
N LEU A 84 -1.80 -9.42 15.49
CA LEU A 84 -3.22 -9.25 15.25
C LEU A 84 -3.56 -7.75 15.16
N LEU A 85 -3.22 -6.99 16.20
CA LEU A 85 -3.45 -5.53 16.25
C LEU A 85 -2.83 -4.83 15.03
N LEU A 86 -1.56 -5.09 14.72
CA LEU A 86 -0.88 -4.52 13.57
C LEU A 86 -1.58 -4.85 12.25
N GLY A 87 -1.99 -6.11 12.07
CA GLY A 87 -2.73 -6.56 10.89
C GLY A 87 -4.07 -5.84 10.75
N LEU A 88 -4.82 -5.74 11.84
CA LEU A 88 -6.13 -5.07 11.86
C LEU A 88 -6.01 -3.56 11.62
N LEU A 89 -4.97 -2.90 12.14
CA LEU A 89 -4.69 -1.49 11.82
C LEU A 89 -4.49 -1.29 10.31
N TYR A 90 -3.74 -2.16 9.64
CA TYR A 90 -3.61 -2.11 8.16
C TYR A 90 -4.90 -2.47 7.43
N CYS A 91 -5.76 -3.32 8.03
CA CYS A 91 -7.08 -3.60 7.50
C CYS A 91 -8.05 -2.42 7.67
N TRP A 92 -7.82 -1.54 8.65
CA TRP A 92 -8.65 -0.37 8.89
C TRP A 92 -8.16 0.87 8.13
N TRP A 93 -6.85 1.08 8.06
CA TRP A 93 -6.25 2.23 7.39
C TRP A 93 -5.10 1.82 6.46
N PRO A 94 -5.29 1.82 5.13
CA PRO A 94 -4.28 1.40 4.16
C PRO A 94 -3.24 2.50 3.89
N VAL A 95 -2.70 3.11 4.94
CA VAL A 95 -1.68 4.15 4.78
C VAL A 95 -0.40 3.57 4.18
N ARG A 96 0.29 4.38 3.38
CA ARG A 96 1.51 3.98 2.69
C ARG A 96 2.70 3.83 3.63
N ASP A 97 2.77 4.69 4.64
CA ASP A 97 3.87 4.69 5.60
C ASP A 97 3.68 3.59 6.65
N ASP A 98 4.78 3.16 7.24
CA ASP A 98 4.75 2.10 8.25
C ASP A 98 4.13 2.63 9.54
N PHE A 99 3.36 1.79 10.24
CA PHE A 99 2.85 2.08 11.59
C PHE A 99 3.95 2.01 12.65
N ASN A 100 5.11 2.60 12.39
CA ASN A 100 6.17 2.76 13.36
C ASN A 100 5.79 3.94 14.30
N LEU A 101 4.74 3.73 15.09
CA LEU A 101 4.07 4.77 15.86
C LEU A 101 4.74 4.94 17.22
N VAL A 102 4.99 6.19 17.60
CA VAL A 102 5.48 6.57 18.92
C VAL A 102 4.31 7.13 19.74
N ILE A 103 4.14 6.67 20.97
CA ILE A 103 3.04 7.12 21.85
C ILE A 103 3.27 8.60 22.19
N ASN A 104 2.28 9.45 21.89
CA ASN A 104 2.25 10.89 22.18
C ASN A 104 3.47 11.68 21.65
N SER A 105 4.05 11.29 20.50
CA SER A 105 5.17 12.03 19.87
C SER A 105 4.70 13.20 19.02
N ILE A 106 5.41 14.32 19.11
CA ILE A 106 5.22 15.50 18.25
C ILE A 106 6.07 15.47 16.97
N THR A 107 7.13 14.66 16.93
CA THR A 107 8.10 14.63 15.82
C THR A 107 7.89 13.48 14.85
N ASP A 108 7.44 12.34 15.36
CA ASP A 108 7.32 11.10 14.61
C ASP A 108 5.85 10.80 14.32
N ASN A 109 5.61 9.81 13.44
CA ASN A 109 4.28 9.22 13.34
C ASN A 109 3.88 8.71 14.72
N SER A 110 2.68 9.04 15.16
CA SER A 110 2.30 8.88 16.56
C SER A 110 0.95 8.21 16.74
N LEU A 111 0.83 7.57 17.90
CA LEU A 111 -0.45 7.28 18.52
C LEU A 111 -0.70 8.41 19.52
N ASP A 112 -1.63 9.32 19.21
CA ASP A 112 -1.98 10.43 20.08
C ASP A 112 -3.18 10.05 20.94
N ILE A 113 -3.08 10.26 22.25
CA ILE A 113 -4.14 10.00 23.23
C ILE A 113 -4.59 11.34 23.78
N GLN A 114 -5.81 11.76 23.44
CA GLN A 114 -6.36 13.07 23.79
C GLN A 114 -7.78 12.89 24.33
N ASP A 115 -8.02 13.30 25.56
CA ASP A 115 -9.35 13.25 26.21
C ASP A 115 -10.03 11.86 26.15
N GLY A 116 -9.23 10.79 26.23
CA GLY A 116 -9.70 9.40 26.15
C GLY A 116 -9.89 8.87 24.72
N GLU A 117 -9.79 9.72 23.71
CA GLU A 117 -9.79 9.36 22.30
C GLU A 117 -8.38 9.04 21.81
N TYR A 118 -8.28 8.06 20.91
CA TYR A 118 -7.01 7.61 20.33
C TYR A 118 -6.98 7.94 18.84
N PHE A 119 -5.92 8.60 18.41
CA PHE A 119 -5.70 8.97 17.02
C PHE A 119 -4.39 8.38 16.51
N ILE A 120 -4.37 7.96 15.25
CA ILE A 120 -3.10 7.78 14.54
C ILE A 120 -2.82 9.06 13.76
N THR A 121 -1.62 9.58 13.96
CA THR A 121 -1.11 10.76 13.27
C THR A 121 0.10 10.38 12.44
N ILE A 122 0.00 10.58 11.13
CA ILE A 122 1.07 10.37 10.17
C ILE A 122 1.62 11.74 9.78
N ARG A 123 2.84 12.03 10.22
CA ARG A 123 3.47 13.33 10.07
C ARG A 123 3.81 13.62 8.61
N LYS A 124 3.99 14.91 8.33
CA LYS A 124 4.43 15.40 7.03
C LYS A 124 5.73 14.71 6.61
N SER A 125 5.82 14.31 5.35
CA SER A 125 7.00 13.68 4.78
C SER A 125 7.23 14.17 3.36
N LYS A 126 8.30 13.72 2.67
CA LYS A 126 8.49 14.04 1.24
C LYS A 126 7.28 13.65 0.36
N ARG A 127 6.42 12.73 0.83
CA ARG A 127 5.27 12.20 0.09
C ARG A 127 3.92 12.67 0.65
N ILE A 128 3.92 13.18 1.87
CA ILE A 128 2.74 13.63 2.61
C ILE A 128 2.91 15.13 2.79
N GLN A 129 2.12 15.93 2.06
CA GLN A 129 2.26 17.39 2.10
C GLN A 129 1.73 18.01 3.41
N GLU A 130 0.75 17.35 4.01
CA GLU A 130 0.07 17.74 5.24
C GLU A 130 -0.12 16.52 6.13
N GLU A 131 -0.03 16.72 7.44
CA GLU A 131 -0.28 15.68 8.42
C GLU A 131 -1.63 15.00 8.22
N LEU A 132 -1.66 13.68 8.36
CA LEU A 132 -2.88 12.89 8.33
C LEU A 132 -3.19 12.44 9.75
N LYS A 133 -4.32 12.87 10.29
CA LYS A 133 -4.83 12.43 11.59
C LYS A 133 -6.12 11.66 11.41
N ARG A 134 -6.25 10.52 12.10
CA ARG A 134 -7.47 9.68 12.02
C ARG A 134 -7.81 9.09 13.38
N LEU A 135 -9.08 9.27 13.79
CA LEU A 135 -9.64 8.67 15.00
C LEU A 135 -9.72 7.14 14.86
N ILE A 136 -9.23 6.41 15.85
CA ILE A 136 -9.21 4.95 15.86
C ILE A 136 -10.57 4.41 16.32
N PRO A 137 -11.15 3.41 15.64
CA PRO A 137 -12.37 2.73 16.09
C PRO A 137 -12.20 2.07 17.45
N GLU A 138 -13.26 2.09 18.27
CA GLU A 138 -13.24 1.54 19.63
C GLU A 138 -12.73 0.08 19.71
N GLU A 139 -13.09 -0.75 18.72
CA GLU A 139 -12.61 -2.13 18.63
C GLU A 139 -11.08 -2.26 18.59
N LEU A 140 -10.40 -1.29 17.97
CA LEU A 140 -8.94 -1.24 17.88
C LEU A 140 -8.34 -0.51 19.08
N VAL A 141 -9.04 0.47 19.65
CA VAL A 141 -8.62 1.17 20.87
C VAL A 141 -8.45 0.18 22.01
N GLU A 142 -9.39 -0.74 22.18
CA GLU A 142 -9.31 -1.75 23.24
C GLU A 142 -8.09 -2.66 23.07
N LEU A 143 -7.79 -3.09 21.83
CA LEU A 143 -6.59 -3.89 21.54
C LEU A 143 -5.30 -3.09 21.77
N ILE A 144 -5.30 -1.78 21.49
CA ILE A 144 -4.17 -0.89 21.75
C ILE A 144 -3.93 -0.75 23.26
N LYS A 145 -5.00 -0.51 24.05
CA LYS A 145 -4.91 -0.40 25.52
C LYS A 145 -4.32 -1.66 26.12
N GLN A 146 -4.85 -2.83 25.76
CA GLN A 146 -4.35 -4.13 26.22
C GLN A 146 -2.87 -4.33 25.85
N HIS A 147 -2.47 -3.93 24.64
CA HIS A 147 -1.08 -4.05 24.20
C HIS A 147 -0.14 -3.10 24.94
N ILE A 148 -0.55 -1.86 25.21
CA ILE A 148 0.21 -0.88 25.99
C ILE A 148 0.41 -1.39 27.42
N GLU A 149 -0.67 -1.80 28.09
CA GLU A 149 -0.64 -2.28 29.47
C GLU A 149 0.24 -3.53 29.61
N ARG A 150 0.04 -4.52 28.74
CA ARG A 150 0.78 -5.79 28.78
C ARG A 150 2.30 -5.60 28.64
N ASN A 151 2.73 -4.61 27.88
CA ASN A 151 4.15 -4.38 27.58
C ASN A 151 4.75 -3.21 28.39
N ASP A 152 4.01 -2.65 29.36
CA ASP A 152 4.40 -1.45 30.14
C ASP A 152 4.90 -0.30 29.25
N LEU A 153 4.22 -0.05 28.13
CA LEU A 153 4.62 1.02 27.19
C LEU A 153 4.24 2.39 27.76
N LYS A 154 5.14 3.37 27.59
CA LYS A 154 5.00 4.74 28.11
C LYS A 154 5.03 5.75 26.98
N ASP A 155 4.72 7.00 27.31
CA ASP A 155 4.88 8.11 26.37
C ASP A 155 6.31 8.15 25.82
N GLY A 156 6.45 8.31 24.50
CA GLY A 156 7.72 8.24 23.80
C GLY A 156 8.16 6.82 23.38
N ASP A 157 7.47 5.76 23.83
CA ASP A 157 7.74 4.41 23.36
C ASP A 157 7.10 4.10 22.01
N TYR A 158 7.70 3.15 21.31
CA TYR A 158 7.19 2.66 20.03
C TYR A 158 6.13 1.58 20.26
N LEU A 159 4.94 1.77 19.71
CA LEU A 159 3.80 0.85 19.87
C LEU A 159 4.16 -0.59 19.45
N PHE A 160 4.94 -0.76 18.39
CA PHE A 160 5.39 -2.07 17.89
C PHE A 160 6.91 -2.26 17.97
N GLY A 161 7.58 -1.49 18.82
CA GLY A 161 9.04 -1.40 18.88
C GLY A 161 9.67 -0.67 17.68
N LYS A 162 10.96 -0.34 17.78
CA LYS A 162 11.71 0.44 16.76
C LYS A 162 12.04 -0.30 15.46
N SER A 163 11.51 -1.51 15.26
CA SER A 163 11.92 -2.39 14.16
C SER A 163 11.10 -2.17 12.90
N LYS A 164 11.67 -2.50 11.73
CA LYS A 164 10.92 -2.47 10.47
C LYS A 164 9.74 -3.45 10.54
N LEU A 165 8.54 -2.99 10.18
CA LEU A 165 7.32 -3.80 10.25
C LEU A 165 7.11 -4.66 8.99
N SER A 166 7.70 -4.27 7.86
CA SER A 166 7.61 -5.02 6.60
C SER A 166 7.97 -6.52 6.71
N PRO A 167 9.06 -6.94 7.39
CA PRO A 167 9.34 -8.35 7.65
C PRO A 167 8.32 -9.06 8.55
N VAL A 168 7.67 -8.34 9.47
CA VAL A 168 6.61 -8.89 10.33
C VAL A 168 5.39 -9.23 9.47
N ILE A 169 4.93 -8.26 8.67
CA ILE A 169 3.79 -8.45 7.76
C ILE A 169 4.05 -9.59 6.77
N ARG A 170 5.26 -9.68 6.19
CA ARG A 170 5.60 -10.79 5.29
C ARG A 170 5.51 -12.15 5.98
N ARG A 171 5.96 -12.24 7.23
CA ARG A 171 5.84 -13.47 8.04
C ARG A 171 4.39 -13.79 8.36
N MET A 172 3.55 -12.77 8.58
CA MET A 172 2.12 -12.97 8.81
C MET A 172 1.43 -13.61 7.61
N PHE A 173 1.66 -13.09 6.40
CA PHE A 173 1.12 -13.70 5.17
C PHE A 173 1.53 -15.17 5.02
N ARG A 174 2.80 -15.50 5.27
CA ARG A 174 3.28 -16.89 5.21
C ARG A 174 2.59 -17.78 6.25
N LYS A 175 2.40 -17.29 7.48
CA LYS A 175 1.73 -18.06 8.54
C LYS A 175 0.26 -18.33 8.20
N MET A 176 -0.38 -17.43 7.47
CA MET A 176 -1.75 -17.60 6.94
C MET A 176 -1.81 -18.39 5.62
N GLY A 177 -0.72 -19.02 5.19
CA GLY A 177 -0.69 -19.87 4.00
C GLY A 177 -0.51 -19.14 2.66
N PHE A 178 -0.12 -17.86 2.67
CA PHE A 178 0.18 -17.12 1.43
C PHE A 178 1.68 -17.09 1.14
N ASP A 179 2.07 -17.49 -0.07
CA ASP A 179 3.47 -17.52 -0.52
C ASP A 179 4.15 -16.15 -0.52
N LYS A 180 3.38 -15.10 -0.84
CA LYS A 180 3.88 -13.72 -0.98
C LYS A 180 2.90 -12.73 -0.38
N GLY A 181 3.42 -11.81 0.41
CA GLY A 181 2.64 -10.72 0.97
C GLY A 181 3.50 -9.60 1.55
N SER A 182 2.96 -8.39 1.53
CA SER A 182 3.55 -7.19 2.10
C SER A 182 2.45 -6.19 2.44
N ILE A 183 2.81 -5.08 3.08
CA ILE A 183 1.90 -3.96 3.35
C ILE A 183 1.21 -3.48 2.06
N ASN A 184 1.95 -3.46 0.95
CA ASN A 184 1.36 -3.09 -0.34
C ASN A 184 0.33 -4.12 -0.86
N THR A 185 0.44 -5.39 -0.46
CA THR A 185 -0.61 -6.38 -0.76
C THR A 185 -1.90 -6.02 -0.04
N ILE A 186 -1.86 -5.66 1.24
CA ILE A 186 -3.05 -5.23 2.01
C ILE A 186 -3.66 -3.97 1.39
N ARG A 187 -2.83 -3.00 0.99
CA ARG A 187 -3.30 -1.80 0.26
C ARG A 187 -3.96 -2.14 -1.08
N ARG A 188 -3.53 -3.21 -1.77
CA ARG A 188 -4.21 -3.71 -2.97
C ARG A 188 -5.55 -4.36 -2.65
N MET A 189 -5.70 -5.02 -1.50
CA MET A 189 -6.99 -5.57 -1.05
C MET A 189 -8.02 -4.44 -0.90
N HIS A 190 -7.66 -3.37 -0.15
CA HIS A 190 -8.48 -2.17 0.00
C HIS A 190 -8.91 -1.57 -1.34
N ARG A 191 -7.96 -1.39 -2.26
CA ARG A 191 -8.26 -0.89 -3.60
C ARG A 191 -9.22 -1.80 -4.38
N ASN A 192 -8.98 -3.11 -4.36
CA ASN A 192 -9.81 -4.06 -5.07
C ASN A 192 -11.25 -4.03 -4.53
N GLU A 193 -11.44 -3.90 -3.23
CA GLU A 193 -12.77 -3.77 -2.62
C GLU A 193 -13.46 -2.45 -2.99
N ALA A 194 -12.75 -1.32 -2.91
CA ALA A 194 -13.29 -0.04 -3.32
C ALA A 194 -13.70 -0.02 -4.81
N ILE A 195 -12.92 -0.65 -5.68
CA ILE A 195 -13.27 -0.77 -7.11
C ILE A 195 -14.50 -1.67 -7.29
N ARG A 196 -14.56 -2.79 -6.57
CA ARG A 196 -15.70 -3.72 -6.64
C ARG A 196 -17.01 -3.12 -6.12
N SER A 197 -16.94 -2.21 -5.14
CA SER A 197 -18.14 -1.54 -4.62
C SER A 197 -18.79 -0.59 -5.63
N LYS A 198 -18.04 -0.14 -6.65
CA LYS A 198 -18.45 0.90 -7.61
C LYS A 198 -18.84 2.23 -6.96
N ASP A 199 -18.44 2.46 -5.70
CA ASP A 199 -18.69 3.70 -4.97
C ASP A 199 -17.52 4.68 -5.19
N HIS A 200 -17.79 5.76 -5.92
CA HIS A 200 -16.79 6.78 -6.24
C HIS A 200 -16.19 7.46 -5.01
N ASN A 201 -16.97 7.65 -3.95
CA ASN A 201 -16.49 8.27 -2.71
C ASN A 201 -15.52 7.34 -1.99
N LEU A 202 -15.84 6.04 -1.93
CA LEU A 202 -14.97 5.04 -1.34
C LEU A 202 -13.67 4.88 -2.14
N ILE A 203 -13.74 4.94 -3.47
CA ILE A 203 -12.57 4.90 -4.36
C ILE A 203 -11.67 6.11 -4.11
N LYS A 204 -12.22 7.33 -4.08
CA LYS A 204 -11.47 8.56 -3.78
C LYS A 204 -10.83 8.51 -2.40
N LEU A 205 -11.57 8.10 -1.38
CA LEU A 205 -11.07 7.99 -0.01
C LEU A 205 -9.92 6.98 0.10
N THR A 206 -10.08 5.80 -0.52
CA THR A 206 -9.06 4.76 -0.56
C THR A 206 -7.80 5.24 -1.29
N ALA A 207 -7.95 5.97 -2.41
CA ALA A 207 -6.85 6.54 -3.16
C ALA A 207 -6.08 7.60 -2.35
N LYS A 208 -6.80 8.50 -1.66
CA LYS A 208 -6.23 9.51 -0.76
C LYS A 208 -5.45 8.86 0.38
N ASN A 209 -6.06 7.91 1.08
CA ASN A 209 -5.44 7.19 2.21
C ASN A 209 -4.20 6.40 1.79
N SER A 210 -4.21 5.85 0.58
CA SER A 210 -3.08 5.08 0.06
C SER A 210 -1.95 5.97 -0.50
N LEU A 211 -2.09 7.30 -0.52
CA LEU A 211 -1.12 8.24 -1.10
C LEU A 211 -0.70 7.88 -2.53
N HIS A 212 -1.69 7.49 -3.35
CA HIS A 212 -1.52 7.34 -4.80
C HIS A 212 -2.01 8.63 -5.48
N SER A 213 -1.35 9.04 -6.58
CA SER A 213 -1.81 10.20 -7.32
C SER A 213 -3.21 9.95 -7.89
N VAL A 214 -4.07 10.96 -7.83
CA VAL A 214 -5.41 10.93 -8.43
C VAL A 214 -5.33 10.79 -9.96
N THR A 215 -4.19 11.07 -10.58
CA THR A 215 -3.95 10.77 -12.00
C THR A 215 -4.02 9.27 -12.30
N THR A 216 -3.51 8.41 -11.42
CA THR A 216 -3.75 6.95 -11.52
C THR A 216 -5.21 6.56 -11.29
N ALA A 217 -6.04 7.48 -10.77
CA ALA A 217 -7.47 7.27 -10.59
C ALA A 217 -8.30 7.48 -11.86
N GLN A 218 -7.75 8.09 -12.92
CA GLN A 218 -8.42 8.14 -14.22
C GLN A 218 -8.62 6.74 -14.83
N LEU A 219 -7.77 5.76 -14.48
CA LEU A 219 -8.00 4.34 -14.79
C LEU A 219 -9.22 3.75 -14.07
N TYR A 220 -9.73 4.39 -13.00
CA TYR A 220 -10.96 3.95 -12.33
C TYR A 220 -12.22 4.45 -13.04
N ASN A 221 -12.10 5.44 -13.93
CA ASN A 221 -13.21 5.87 -14.79
C ASN A 221 -13.36 5.01 -16.07
N THR A 222 -12.39 4.13 -16.38
CA THR A 222 -12.35 3.34 -17.63
C THR A 222 -12.76 1.88 -17.46
N VAL A 223 -13.10 1.44 -16.25
CA VAL A 223 -13.65 0.09 -15.98
C VAL A 223 -15.18 0.12 -15.88
N ILE A 224 -15.82 1.13 -16.49
CA ILE A 224 -17.28 1.20 -16.68
C ILE A 224 -17.62 0.61 -18.03
#